data_AF-A0A8C5VHV6-F1
#
_entry.id   AF-A0A8C5VHV6-F1
#
_cell.length_a   1.000
_cell.length_b   1.000
_cell.length_c   1.000
_cell.angle_alpha   90.00
_cell.angle_beta   90.00
_cell.angle_gamma   90.00
#
_symmetry.space_group_name_H-M   'P 1'
#
loop_
_entity.id
_entity.type
_entity.pdbx_description
1 polymer ?
#
loop_
_entity_poly.entity_id
_entity_poly.type
_entity_poly.pdbx_seq_one_letter_code
_entity_poly.pdbx_strand_id
1 'polypeptide(L)'
;MSEREARNSGGSLQAGTVTVNDVQELMRRKEEIEAQIQANYDVLESGLQVDDEIVEFGSVNSQNFHTLHNISTVVQHSEGKSLNVVVIRRGEQHQLRLVPTRLEGRDLLGCNIIPLQR
;
A
#
# COMPACT_ATOMS: atom_id res chain seq x y z
N MET A 1 51.47 48.54 23.42
CA MET A 1 50.67 47.37 23.85
C MET A 1 49.39 47.42 23.02
N SER A 2 49.40 46.76 21.85
CA SER A 2 48.24 46.66 20.97
C SER A 2 47.68 45.25 21.12
N GLU A 3 46.49 45.15 21.70
CA GLU A 3 45.87 43.87 22.00
C GLU A 3 45.01 43.37 20.83
N ARG A 4 45.36 42.14 20.42
CA ARG A 4 44.51 41.03 19.96
C ARG A 4 43.85 41.08 18.58
N GLU A 5 44.46 40.29 17.68
CA GLU A 5 43.77 39.37 16.78
C GLU A 5 43.08 38.22 17.56
N ALA A 6 41.90 37.77 17.11
CA ALA A 6 41.65 36.37 16.70
C ALA A 6 40.15 36.04 16.55
N ARG A 7 39.74 35.82 15.29
CA ARG A 7 38.98 34.67 14.74
C ARG A 7 37.82 34.07 15.56
N ASN A 8 36.66 33.92 14.91
CA ASN A 8 36.17 32.64 14.35
C ASN A 8 34.64 32.44 14.54
N SER A 9 33.97 32.29 13.39
CA SER A 9 32.74 31.54 13.11
C SER A 9 31.66 31.37 14.19
N GLY A 10 30.54 32.05 13.97
CA GLY A 10 29.21 31.58 14.36
C GLY A 10 28.38 31.41 13.09
N GLY A 11 28.45 30.24 12.44
CA GLY A 11 27.48 29.87 11.43
C GLY A 11 26.11 29.79 12.10
N SER A 12 25.31 30.83 11.95
CA SER A 12 23.95 30.86 12.46
C SER A 12 23.15 29.77 11.75
N LEU A 13 22.83 28.70 12.49
CA LEU A 13 21.78 27.77 12.11
C LEU A 13 20.51 28.61 12.01
N GLN A 14 20.15 29.02 10.79
CA GLN A 14 18.86 29.64 10.54
C GLN A 14 17.80 28.65 11.03
N ALA A 15 17.16 28.96 12.15
CA ALA A 15 15.87 28.41 12.49
C ALA A 15 14.91 28.88 11.37
N GLY A 16 14.75 28.03 10.36
CA GLY A 16 13.91 28.34 9.20
C GLY A 16 12.53 28.73 9.68
N THR A 17 12.11 29.95 9.38
CA THR A 17 10.74 30.39 9.58
C THR A 17 9.84 29.47 8.77
N VAL A 18 9.12 28.56 9.44
CA VAL A 18 8.19 27.65 8.79
C VAL A 18 7.10 28.49 8.11
N THR A 19 7.03 28.41 6.79
CA THR A 19 6.06 29.13 5.99
C THR A 19 4.73 28.36 5.94
N VAL A 20 3.64 29.06 5.62
CA VAL A 20 2.34 28.40 5.38
C VAL A 20 2.46 27.35 4.27
N ASN A 21 3.33 27.57 3.30
CA ASN A 21 3.59 26.63 2.21
C ASN A 21 4.24 25.34 2.72
N ASP A 22 5.17 25.43 3.67
CA ASP A 22 5.79 24.25 4.31
C ASP A 22 4.73 23.45 5.10
N VAL A 23 3.82 24.13 5.79
CA VAL A 23 2.71 23.48 6.51
C VAL A 23 1.75 22.80 5.54
N GLN A 24 1.43 23.42 4.40
CA GLN A 24 0.57 22.82 3.38
C GLN A 24 1.21 21.58 2.75
N GLU A 25 2.51 21.62 2.48
CA GLU A 25 3.23 20.45 1.95
C GLU A 25 3.29 19.31 2.97
N LEU A 26 3.49 19.63 4.27
CA LEU A 26 3.42 18.65 5.35
C LEU A 26 2.02 18.04 5.49
N MET A 27 0.95 18.82 5.36
CA MET A 27 -0.43 18.31 5.38
C MET A 27 -0.67 17.34 4.22
N ARG A 28 -0.25 17.69 3.01
CA ARG A 28 -0.37 16.80 1.85
C ARG A 28 0.42 15.49 2.04
N ARG A 29 1.67 15.57 2.50
CA ARG A 29 2.49 14.38 2.77
C ARG A 29 1.90 13.50 3.87
N LYS A 30 1.28 14.11 4.89
CA LYS A 30 0.56 13.38 5.93
C LYS A 30 -0.60 12.57 5.34
N GLU A 31 -1.44 13.18 4.52
CA GLU A 31 -2.58 12.50 3.87
C GLU A 31 -2.13 11.30 3.03
N GLU A 32 -1.02 11.46 2.29
CA GLU A 32 -0.41 10.40 1.48
C GLU A 32 0.07 9.22 2.34
N ILE A 33 0.75 9.50 3.46
CA ILE A 33 1.20 8.49 4.42
C ILE A 33 0.01 7.78 5.08
N GLU A 34 -1.02 8.52 5.48
CA GLU A 34 -2.23 7.94 6.08
C GLU A 34 -2.94 7.01 5.10
N ALA A 35 -3.06 7.39 3.82
CA ALA A 35 -3.63 6.55 2.78
C ALA A 35 -2.82 5.26 2.58
N GLN A 36 -1.50 5.36 2.58
CA GLN A 36 -0.61 4.20 2.42
C GLN A 36 -0.71 3.23 3.61
N ILE A 37 -0.83 3.75 4.84
CA ILE A 37 -1.01 2.96 6.06
C ILE A 37 -2.37 2.26 6.03
N GLN A 38 -3.44 2.98 5.68
CA GLN A 38 -4.79 2.42 5.61
C GLN A 38 -4.86 1.28 4.59
N ALA A 39 -4.30 1.47 3.39
CA ALA A 39 -4.29 0.45 2.36
C ALA A 39 -3.51 -0.82 2.78
N ASN A 40 -2.38 -0.66 3.48
CA ASN A 40 -1.65 -1.80 4.06
C ASN A 40 -2.44 -2.48 5.17
N TYR A 41 -3.18 -1.72 5.98
CA TYR A 41 -4.05 -2.25 7.03
C TYR A 41 -5.24 -3.03 6.45
N ASP A 42 -5.86 -2.55 5.37
CA ASP A 42 -6.99 -3.23 4.71
C ASP A 42 -6.58 -4.58 4.12
N VAL A 43 -5.36 -4.71 3.61
CA VAL A 43 -4.81 -6.00 3.15
C VAL A 43 -4.61 -6.94 4.34
N LEU A 44 -4.11 -6.45 5.47
CA LEU A 44 -4.00 -7.24 6.71
C LEU A 44 -5.37 -7.65 7.27
N GLU A 45 -6.38 -6.77 7.20
CA GLU A 45 -7.75 -7.06 7.63
C GLU A 45 -8.54 -7.93 6.66
N SER A 46 -8.15 -7.98 5.38
CA SER A 46 -8.78 -8.88 4.41
C SER A 46 -8.72 -10.35 4.82
N GLY A 47 -7.83 -10.68 5.75
CA GLY A 47 -7.70 -12.01 6.33
C GLY A 47 -6.97 -12.98 5.41
N LEU A 48 -6.41 -12.52 4.29
CA LEU A 48 -5.52 -13.30 3.44
C LEU A 48 -4.24 -13.65 4.19
N GLN A 49 -3.86 -14.93 4.13
CA GLN A 49 -2.67 -15.46 4.76
C GLN A 49 -1.70 -16.01 3.71
N VAL A 50 -0.43 -16.10 4.11
CA VAL A 50 0.56 -16.85 3.32
C VAL A 50 0.09 -18.29 3.20
N ASP A 51 0.30 -18.87 2.01
CA ASP A 51 -0.14 -20.22 1.62
C ASP A 51 -1.66 -20.41 1.41
N ASP A 52 -2.44 -19.33 1.37
CA ASP A 52 -3.83 -19.41 0.93
C ASP A 52 -3.92 -19.73 -0.57
N GLU A 53 -4.67 -20.78 -0.92
CA GLU A 53 -4.96 -21.11 -2.31
C GLU A 53 -6.20 -20.35 -2.78
N ILE A 54 -6.03 -19.35 -3.65
CA ILE A 54 -7.15 -18.58 -4.19
C ILE A 54 -7.91 -19.44 -5.22
N VAL A 55 -9.19 -19.72 -4.94
CA VAL A 55 -10.08 -20.47 -5.84
C VAL A 55 -11.06 -19.56 -6.59
N GLU A 56 -11.43 -18.44 -5.99
CA GLU A 56 -12.27 -17.41 -6.62
C GLU A 56 -11.82 -16.01 -6.15
N PHE A 57 -11.79 -15.07 -7.07
CA PHE A 57 -11.41 -13.68 -6.85
C PHE A 57 -12.37 -12.76 -7.62
N GLY A 58 -13.37 -12.24 -6.91
CA GLY A 58 -14.46 -11.46 -7.52
C GLY A 58 -15.19 -12.27 -8.59
N SER A 59 -15.12 -11.84 -9.84
CA SER A 59 -15.71 -12.56 -10.98
C SER A 59 -14.79 -13.63 -11.59
N VAL A 60 -13.53 -13.72 -11.14
CA VAL A 60 -12.55 -14.68 -11.66
C VAL A 60 -12.57 -15.94 -10.83
N ASN A 61 -12.65 -17.10 -11.46
CA ASN A 61 -12.65 -18.42 -10.84
C ASN A 61 -11.89 -19.42 -11.71
N SER A 62 -11.79 -20.67 -11.26
CA SER A 62 -11.09 -21.74 -11.98
C SER A 62 -11.60 -22.02 -13.41
N GLN A 63 -12.81 -21.59 -13.77
CA GLN A 63 -13.37 -21.80 -15.11
C GLN A 63 -12.99 -20.69 -16.11
N ASN A 64 -12.70 -19.48 -15.63
CA ASN A 64 -12.41 -18.32 -16.47
C ASN A 64 -11.02 -17.69 -16.22
N PHE A 65 -10.24 -18.26 -15.30
CA PHE A 65 -8.86 -17.87 -15.05
C PHE A 65 -7.96 -18.36 -16.17
N HIS A 66 -7.45 -17.43 -16.98
CA HIS A 66 -6.50 -17.72 -18.05
C HIS A 66 -5.09 -17.25 -17.69
N THR A 67 -5.00 -16.06 -17.08
CA THR A 67 -3.75 -15.43 -16.67
C THR A 67 -3.99 -14.54 -15.43
N LEU A 68 -2.91 -14.20 -14.71
CA LEU A 68 -2.96 -13.24 -13.61
C LEU A 68 -3.50 -11.86 -14.02
N HIS A 69 -3.43 -11.50 -15.31
CA HIS A 69 -4.00 -10.26 -15.82
C HIS A 69 -5.51 -10.14 -15.57
N ASN A 70 -6.24 -11.27 -15.53
CA ASN A 70 -7.67 -11.28 -15.21
C ASN A 70 -7.93 -10.75 -13.81
N ILE A 71 -7.08 -11.15 -12.84
CA ILE A 71 -7.13 -10.66 -11.46
C ILE A 71 -6.85 -9.16 -11.46
N SER A 72 -5.76 -8.72 -12.09
CA SER A 72 -5.40 -7.29 -12.16
C SER A 72 -6.53 -6.42 -12.74
N THR A 73 -7.26 -6.94 -13.73
CA THR A 73 -8.40 -6.23 -14.33
C THR A 73 -9.58 -6.10 -13.36
N VAL A 74 -9.94 -7.19 -12.66
CA VAL A 74 -11.02 -7.15 -11.65
C VAL A 74 -10.67 -6.20 -10.51
N VAL A 75 -9.41 -6.22 -10.07
CA VAL A 75 -8.88 -5.36 -9.02
C VAL A 75 -8.96 -3.89 -9.43
N GLN A 76 -8.50 -3.52 -10.63
CA GLN A 76 -8.58 -2.15 -11.15
C GLN A 76 -10.03 -1.65 -11.26
N HIS A 77 -10.95 -2.50 -11.75
CA HIS A 77 -12.37 -2.13 -11.87
C HIS A 77 -13.10 -2.04 -10.53
N SER A 78 -12.54 -2.66 -9.50
CA SER A 78 -13.13 -2.73 -8.15
C SER A 78 -12.33 -1.95 -7.12
N GLU A 79 -11.46 -1.04 -7.57
CA GLU A 79 -10.74 -0.11 -6.70
C GLU A 79 -11.73 0.65 -5.81
N GLY A 80 -11.50 0.61 -4.50
CA GLY A 80 -12.38 1.20 -3.48
C GLY A 80 -13.70 0.46 -3.24
N LYS A 81 -13.90 -0.74 -3.82
CA LYS A 81 -15.11 -1.57 -3.63
C LYS A 81 -14.78 -2.92 -3.01
N SER A 82 -15.70 -3.44 -2.19
CA SER A 82 -15.53 -4.78 -1.62
C SER A 82 -15.65 -5.86 -2.70
N LEU A 83 -14.65 -6.72 -2.74
CA LEU A 83 -14.57 -7.93 -3.53
C LEU A 83 -14.64 -9.15 -2.61
N ASN A 84 -15.40 -10.15 -3.04
CA ASN A 84 -15.36 -11.45 -2.39
C ASN A 84 -14.20 -12.25 -2.96
N VAL A 85 -13.39 -12.84 -2.07
CA VAL A 85 -12.30 -13.73 -2.42
C VAL A 85 -12.51 -15.02 -1.66
N VAL A 86 -12.47 -16.14 -2.38
CA VAL A 86 -12.58 -17.47 -1.78
C VAL A 86 -11.23 -18.14 -1.83
N VAL A 87 -10.77 -18.59 -0.67
CA VAL A 87 -9.47 -19.25 -0.52
C VAL A 87 -9.63 -20.61 0.15
N ILE A 88 -8.71 -21.53 -0.12
CA ILE A 88 -8.55 -22.77 0.63
C ILE A 88 -7.34 -22.62 1.54
N ARG A 89 -7.56 -22.80 2.85
CA ARG A 89 -6.54 -22.78 3.89
C ARG A 89 -6.58 -24.11 4.64
N ARG A 90 -5.48 -24.85 4.62
CA ARG A 90 -5.38 -26.17 5.29
C ARG A 90 -6.49 -27.16 4.88
N GLY A 91 -6.97 -27.07 3.65
CA GLY A 91 -8.06 -27.90 3.12
C GLY A 91 -9.48 -27.40 3.44
N GLU A 92 -9.63 -26.31 4.19
CA GLU A 92 -10.92 -25.67 4.46
C GLU A 92 -11.12 -24.43 3.60
N GLN A 93 -12.35 -24.23 3.11
CA GLN A 93 -12.69 -23.08 2.29
C GLN A 93 -13.10 -21.89 3.16
N HIS A 94 -12.45 -20.74 2.96
CA HIS A 94 -12.76 -19.49 3.63
C HIS A 94 -13.21 -18.44 2.62
N GLN A 95 -14.27 -17.71 2.96
CA GLN A 95 -14.71 -16.53 2.22
C GLN A 95 -14.20 -15.27 2.91
N LEU A 96 -13.46 -14.48 2.15
CA LEU A 96 -12.83 -13.24 2.59
C LEU A 96 -13.40 -12.06 1.82
N ARG A 97 -13.35 -10.89 2.43
CA ARG A 97 -13.65 -9.63 1.76
C ARG A 97 -12.38 -8.81 1.65
N LEU A 98 -12.06 -8.43 0.43
CA LEU A 98 -10.91 -7.60 0.11
C LEU A 98 -11.41 -6.32 -0.55
N VAL A 99 -10.91 -5.17 -0.11
CA VAL A 99 -11.16 -3.90 -0.78
C VAL A 99 -9.86 -3.52 -1.48
N PRO A 100 -9.77 -3.61 -2.83
CA PRO A 100 -8.58 -3.19 -3.54
C PRO A 100 -8.35 -1.69 -3.38
N THR A 101 -7.15 -1.31 -2.95
CA THR A 101 -6.74 0.08 -2.80
C THR A 101 -5.45 0.29 -3.57
N ARG A 102 -5.34 1.39 -4.31
CA ARG A 102 -4.12 1.73 -5.04
C ARG A 102 -3.00 2.03 -4.05
N LEU A 103 -1.98 1.17 -4.07
CA LEU A 103 -0.73 1.36 -3.33
C LEU A 103 0.26 2.08 -4.24
N GLU A 104 0.92 3.14 -3.77
CA GLU A 104 1.95 3.80 -4.57
C GLU A 104 3.15 2.87 -4.79
N GLY A 105 3.58 2.72 -6.05
CA GLY A 105 4.81 2.01 -6.42
C GLY A 105 4.79 0.48 -6.38
N ARG A 106 3.66 -0.17 -6.07
CA ARG A 106 3.51 -1.65 -6.16
C ARG A 106 2.16 -2.04 -6.77
N ASP A 107 2.11 -3.25 -7.33
CA ASP A 107 0.88 -3.86 -7.87
C ASP A 107 -0.29 -3.72 -6.88
N LEU A 108 -1.49 -3.44 -7.42
CA LEU A 108 -2.71 -2.97 -6.71
C LEU A 108 -3.16 -3.79 -5.49
N LEU A 109 -2.63 -4.98 -5.26
CA LEU A 109 -3.06 -5.87 -4.18
C LEU A 109 -2.12 -5.92 -2.98
N GLY A 110 -0.89 -5.42 -3.12
CA GLY A 110 0.11 -5.48 -2.05
C GLY A 110 0.59 -6.91 -1.72
N CYS A 111 0.11 -7.94 -2.42
CA CYS A 111 0.51 -9.34 -2.27
C CYS A 111 0.93 -9.95 -3.62
N ASN A 112 1.81 -10.94 -3.57
CA ASN A 112 2.27 -11.67 -4.73
C ASN A 112 1.39 -12.91 -4.95
N ILE A 113 0.64 -12.93 -6.05
CA ILE A 113 -0.18 -14.09 -6.43
C ILE A 113 0.59 -14.92 -7.45
N ILE A 114 0.76 -16.21 -7.15
CA ILE A 114 1.43 -17.16 -8.05
C ILE A 114 0.41 -18.18 -8.58
N PRO A 115 0.43 -18.49 -9.90
CA PRO A 115 -0.42 -19.53 -10.45
C PRO A 115 0.05 -20.89 -9.96
N LEU A 116 -0.86 -21.67 -9.35
CA LEU A 116 -0.61 -23.06 -9.02
C LEU A 116 -0.93 -23.93 -10.23
N GLN A 117 0.08 -24.58 -10.81
CA GLN A 117 -0.14 -25.66 -11.78
C GLN A 117 -0.46 -26.94 -11.01
N ARG A 118 -1.68 -27.47 -11.19
CA ARG A 118 -2.07 -28.80 -10.74
C ARG A 118 -2.24 -29.73 -11.93
#